data_AF-A0A5D0NDS4-F1
#
_entry.id   AF-A0A5D0NDS4-F1
#
_cell.length_a   1.000
_cell.length_b   1.000
_cell.length_c   1.000
_cell.angle_alpha   90.00
_cell.angle_beta   90.00
_cell.angle_gamma   90.00
#
_symmetry.space_group_name_H-M   'P 1'
#
loop_
_entity.id
_entity.type
_entity.pdbx_description
1 polymer ?
#
loop_
_entity_poly.entity_id
_entity_poly.type
_entity_poly.pdbx_seq_one_letter_code
_entity_poly.pdbx_strand_id
1 'polypeptide(L)'
;MIRWIEPKPWSVHVPASSRKFHLDRFADEAVQEGWQVARRYDGPQPLVHVYDRDIPEFGESITLAPDLAPNRWWFRSSTGEDLAPHTKPAQAAKQVTRILIPYVTAVRAARSHQTQTTRRPSSTPPAVPDPTHATAIAGLHERFAGVVCWWGAYTYEWWAIVPGGTRWKIVSAEDPDTLVHLILKARNQR
;
A
#
# COMPACT_ATOMS: atom_id res chain seq x y z
N MET A 1 -23.58 7.11 13.91
CA MET A 1 -24.55 6.15 13.31
C MET A 1 -24.17 6.03 11.83
N ILE A 2 -23.33 5.06 11.48
CA ILE A 2 -22.80 4.90 10.11
C ILE A 2 -23.79 4.02 9.34
N ARG A 3 -24.34 4.56 8.26
CA ARG A 3 -25.39 3.94 7.45
C ARG A 3 -24.75 2.84 6.60
N TRP A 4 -24.98 1.59 6.98
CA TRP A 4 -24.66 0.41 6.19
C TRP A 4 -25.46 0.46 4.89
N ILE A 5 -24.78 0.64 3.75
CA ILE A 5 -25.42 0.57 2.43
C ILE A 5 -25.45 -0.90 2.05
N GLU A 6 -26.63 -1.50 2.16
CA GLU A 6 -26.93 -2.86 1.74
C GLU A 6 -26.62 -3.01 0.22
N PRO A 7 -25.73 -3.94 -0.19
CA PRO A 7 -25.44 -4.12 -1.61
C PRO A 7 -26.64 -4.76 -2.32
N LYS A 8 -27.19 -4.00 -3.27
CA LYS A 8 -28.29 -4.38 -4.18
C LYS A 8 -28.03 -5.75 -4.85
N PRO A 9 -29.02 -6.66 -4.92
CA PRO A 9 -28.83 -8.00 -5.47
C PRO A 9 -28.44 -7.95 -6.94
N TRP A 10 -27.33 -8.62 -7.28
CA TRP A 10 -26.69 -8.61 -8.60
C TRP A 10 -27.38 -9.55 -9.59
N SER A 11 -28.07 -8.99 -10.59
CA SER A 11 -28.63 -9.74 -11.71
C SER A 11 -28.00 -9.32 -13.03
N VAL A 12 -26.73 -9.71 -13.26
CA VAL A 12 -26.14 -9.96 -14.60
C VAL A 12 -25.05 -11.02 -14.41
N HIS A 13 -25.42 -12.31 -14.52
CA HIS A 13 -24.52 -13.42 -14.17
C HIS A 13 -23.43 -13.65 -15.24
N VAL A 14 -22.21 -13.19 -14.96
CA VAL A 14 -21.02 -13.85 -15.51
C VAL A 14 -20.81 -15.17 -14.76
N PRO A 15 -20.58 -16.29 -15.47
CA PRO A 15 -20.29 -17.57 -14.84
C PRO A 15 -19.18 -17.42 -13.81
N ALA A 16 -19.32 -18.05 -12.64
CA ALA A 16 -18.30 -18.02 -11.60
C ALA A 16 -16.92 -18.47 -12.14
N SER A 17 -16.89 -19.33 -13.15
CA SER A 17 -15.68 -19.76 -13.88
C SER A 17 -14.96 -18.61 -14.60
N SER A 18 -15.68 -17.67 -15.22
CA SER A 18 -15.06 -16.53 -15.91
C SER A 18 -14.50 -15.50 -14.93
N ARG A 19 -15.16 -15.30 -13.79
CA ARG A 19 -14.61 -14.44 -12.70
C ARG A 19 -13.31 -15.03 -12.13
N LYS A 20 -13.29 -16.34 -11.84
CA LYS A 20 -12.08 -17.02 -11.35
C LYS A 20 -10.93 -16.91 -12.37
N PHE A 21 -11.21 -17.13 -13.66
CA PHE A 21 -10.20 -16.99 -14.72
C PHE A 21 -9.52 -15.61 -14.75
N HIS A 22 -10.27 -14.52 -14.64
CA HIS A 22 -9.70 -13.17 -14.63
C HIS A 22 -8.92 -12.89 -13.33
N LEU A 23 -9.38 -13.42 -12.20
CA LEU A 23 -8.67 -13.32 -10.92
C LEU A 23 -7.37 -14.13 -10.92
N ASP A 24 -7.35 -15.30 -11.56
CA ASP A 24 -6.13 -16.10 -11.70
C ASP A 24 -5.08 -15.36 -12.53
N ARG A 25 -5.48 -14.76 -13.65
CA ARG A 25 -4.58 -13.91 -14.45
C ARG A 25 -4.03 -12.74 -13.64
N PHE A 26 -4.87 -12.09 -12.83
CA PHE A 26 -4.39 -11.04 -11.93
C PHE A 26 -3.41 -11.59 -10.89
N ALA A 27 -3.67 -12.75 -10.30
CA ALA A 27 -2.79 -13.37 -9.31
C ALA A 27 -1.41 -13.68 -9.89
N ASP A 28 -1.34 -14.16 -11.13
CA ASP A 28 -0.08 -14.45 -11.81
C ASP A 28 0.75 -13.16 -12.03
N GLU A 29 0.10 -12.07 -12.44
CA GLU A 29 0.74 -10.75 -12.60
C GLU A 29 1.21 -10.18 -11.24
N ALA A 30 0.43 -10.34 -10.18
CA ALA A 30 0.81 -9.91 -8.83
C ALA A 30 2.04 -10.68 -8.31
N VAL A 31 2.15 -11.97 -8.62
CA VAL A 31 3.35 -12.77 -8.31
C VAL A 31 4.56 -12.27 -9.10
N GLN A 32 4.39 -11.90 -10.37
CA GLN A 32 5.47 -11.30 -11.17
C GLN A 32 5.96 -9.96 -10.61
N GLU A 33 5.06 -9.18 -10.00
CA GLU A 33 5.39 -7.94 -9.27
C GLU A 33 6.02 -8.21 -7.87
N GLY A 34 6.22 -9.48 -7.49
CA GLY A 34 6.94 -9.89 -6.29
C GLY A 34 6.06 -10.17 -5.07
N TRP A 35 4.75 -10.12 -5.21
CA TRP A 35 3.82 -10.34 -4.10
C TRP A 35 3.53 -11.82 -3.85
N GLN A 36 3.14 -12.14 -2.62
CA GLN A 36 2.47 -13.41 -2.33
C GLN A 36 0.97 -13.27 -2.58
N VAL A 37 0.35 -14.37 -3.01
CA VAL A 37 -1.08 -14.40 -3.35
C VAL A 37 -1.79 -15.57 -2.70
N ALA A 38 -2.96 -15.31 -2.13
CA ALA A 38 -3.89 -16.33 -1.66
C ALA A 38 -5.21 -16.22 -2.42
N ARG A 39 -5.52 -17.24 -3.22
CA ARG A 39 -6.76 -17.35 -3.98
C ARG A 39 -7.87 -17.81 -3.04
N ARG A 40 -8.92 -17.02 -2.86
CA ARG A 40 -10.06 -17.34 -1.97
C ARG A 40 -11.34 -17.36 -2.78
N TYR A 41 -11.71 -18.53 -3.26
CA TYR A 41 -12.82 -18.71 -4.20
C TYR A 41 -14.04 -19.42 -3.61
N ASP A 42 -13.94 -19.90 -2.38
CA ASP A 42 -14.99 -20.68 -1.70
C ASP A 42 -16.02 -19.80 -0.98
N GLY A 43 -15.78 -18.48 -0.94
CA GLY A 43 -16.69 -17.50 -0.36
C GLY A 43 -17.78 -16.98 -1.32
N PRO A 44 -18.73 -16.17 -0.83
CA PRO A 44 -19.83 -15.61 -1.63
C PRO A 44 -19.33 -14.70 -2.77
N GLN A 45 -18.13 -14.15 -2.63
CA GLN A 45 -17.43 -13.41 -3.67
C GLN A 45 -16.03 -13.99 -3.84
N PRO A 46 -15.66 -14.46 -5.05
CA PRO A 46 -14.30 -14.91 -5.32
C PRO A 46 -13.35 -13.71 -5.28
N LEU A 47 -12.22 -13.86 -4.60
CA LEU A 47 -11.22 -12.82 -4.46
C LEU A 47 -9.80 -13.38 -4.44
N VAL A 48 -8.82 -12.51 -4.68
CA VAL A 48 -7.39 -12.79 -4.51
C VAL A 48 -6.85 -11.83 -3.46
N HIS A 49 -6.24 -12.38 -2.42
CA HIS A 49 -5.54 -11.60 -1.42
C HIS A 49 -4.05 -11.51 -1.78
N VAL A 50 -3.51 -10.29 -1.85
CA VAL A 50 -2.13 -9.98 -2.22
C VAL A 50 -1.42 -9.42 -0.99
N TYR A 51 -0.25 -9.94 -0.64
CA TYR A 51 0.44 -9.56 0.60
C TYR A 51 1.97 -9.71 0.49
N ASP A 52 2.70 -9.04 1.38
CA ASP A 52 4.15 -9.19 1.47
C ASP A 52 4.52 -10.48 2.21
N ARG A 53 5.52 -11.21 1.72
CA ARG A 53 5.94 -12.49 2.31
C ARG A 53 6.32 -12.36 3.79
N ASP A 54 6.99 -11.28 4.16
CA ASP A 54 7.52 -11.10 5.50
C ASP A 54 6.49 -10.44 6.43
N ILE A 55 5.40 -9.91 5.86
CA ILE A 55 4.33 -9.21 6.59
C ILE A 55 2.97 -9.75 6.10
N PRO A 56 2.66 -11.03 6.39
CA PRO A 56 1.44 -11.68 5.89
C PRO A 56 0.15 -11.05 6.44
N GLU A 57 0.23 -10.31 7.55
CA GLU A 57 -0.88 -9.55 8.12
C GLU A 57 -1.25 -8.29 7.32
N PHE A 58 -0.38 -7.83 6.41
CA PHE A 58 -0.58 -6.60 5.64
C PHE A 58 -0.66 -6.89 4.14
N GLY A 59 -1.79 -6.53 3.53
CA GLY A 59 -2.06 -6.82 2.13
C GLY A 59 -3.36 -6.18 1.64
N GLU A 60 -3.73 -6.51 0.41
CA GLU A 60 -4.92 -6.01 -0.28
C GLU A 60 -5.79 -7.17 -0.77
N SER A 61 -7.11 -7.02 -0.76
CA SER A 61 -8.03 -8.04 -1.29
C SER A 61 -8.68 -7.53 -2.56
N ILE A 62 -8.50 -8.26 -3.66
CA ILE A 62 -8.97 -7.88 -4.99
C ILE A 62 -10.14 -8.74 -5.41
N THR A 63 -11.22 -8.08 -5.82
CA THR A 63 -12.43 -8.69 -6.37
C THR A 63 -12.65 -8.24 -7.81
N LEU A 64 -13.57 -8.91 -8.51
CA LEU A 64 -14.10 -8.43 -9.79
C LEU A 64 -15.48 -7.84 -9.58
N ALA A 65 -15.60 -6.53 -9.78
CA ALA A 65 -16.85 -5.80 -9.68
C ALA A 65 -17.39 -5.44 -11.08
N PRO A 66 -18.71 -5.50 -11.28
CA PRO A 66 -19.32 -5.05 -12.52
C PRO A 66 -19.28 -3.52 -12.63
N ASP A 67 -19.12 -3.03 -13.86
CA ASP A 67 -19.27 -1.63 -14.24
C ASP A 67 -20.76 -1.30 -14.49
N LEU A 68 -21.09 -0.01 -14.61
CA LEU A 68 -22.40 0.47 -15.07
C LEU A 68 -22.66 0.08 -16.54
N ALA A 69 -21.61 -0.05 -17.34
CA ALA A 69 -21.70 -0.55 -18.71
C ALA A 69 -21.82 -2.09 -18.74
N PRO A 70 -22.72 -2.65 -19.56
CA PRO A 70 -22.90 -4.09 -19.65
C PRO A 70 -21.60 -4.78 -20.08
N ASN A 71 -21.33 -5.94 -19.46
CA ASN A 71 -20.18 -6.79 -19.75
C ASN A 71 -18.79 -6.16 -19.52
N ARG A 72 -18.70 -5.06 -18.77
CA ARG A 72 -17.43 -4.53 -18.27
C ARG A 72 -17.29 -4.82 -16.80
N TRP A 73 -16.09 -5.24 -16.44
CA TRP A 73 -15.71 -5.62 -15.09
C TRP A 73 -14.38 -4.98 -14.76
N TRP A 74 -14.22 -4.61 -13.49
CA TRP A 74 -13.04 -3.97 -12.96
C TRP A 74 -12.45 -4.81 -11.82
N PHE A 75 -11.12 -4.90 -11.80
CA PHE A 75 -10.41 -5.32 -10.60
C PHE A 75 -10.59 -4.22 -9.56
N ARG A 76 -11.21 -4.56 -8.43
CA ARG A 76 -11.58 -3.61 -7.38
C ARG A 76 -10.91 -3.99 -6.07
N SER A 77 -10.34 -3.00 -5.39
CA SER A 77 -9.75 -3.15 -4.06
C SER A 77 -10.82 -3.35 -2.98
N SER A 78 -10.39 -3.77 -1.79
CA SER A 78 -11.24 -3.83 -0.60
C SER A 78 -11.77 -2.47 -0.16
N THR A 79 -11.09 -1.39 -0.54
CA THR A 79 -11.54 0.01 -0.31
C THR A 79 -12.59 0.47 -1.32
N GLY A 80 -12.88 -0.34 -2.34
CA GLY A 80 -13.86 -0.02 -3.38
C GLY A 80 -13.29 0.75 -4.58
N GLU A 81 -11.98 0.97 -4.65
CA GLU A 81 -11.32 1.65 -5.76
C GLU A 81 -11.20 0.72 -6.98
N ASP A 82 -11.55 1.24 -8.16
CA ASP A 82 -11.42 0.54 -9.43
C ASP A 82 -10.01 0.69 -10.00
N LEU A 83 -9.26 -0.41 -10.02
CA LEU A 83 -7.83 -0.41 -10.33
C LEU A 83 -7.54 -0.48 -11.83
N ALA A 84 -8.18 -1.43 -12.51
CA ALA A 84 -8.12 -1.56 -13.96
C ALA A 84 -9.27 -2.46 -14.48
N PRO A 85 -9.62 -2.36 -15.77
CA PRO A 85 -10.54 -3.32 -16.39
C PRO A 85 -10.02 -4.76 -16.30
N HIS A 86 -10.92 -5.74 -16.23
CA HIS A 86 -10.60 -7.18 -16.17
C HIS A 86 -9.71 -7.69 -17.33
N THR A 87 -9.66 -6.96 -18.45
CA THR A 87 -8.80 -7.25 -19.61
C THR A 87 -7.36 -6.80 -19.42
N LYS A 88 -7.04 -6.05 -18.36
CA LYS A 88 -5.72 -5.48 -18.08
C LYS A 88 -5.18 -5.90 -16.70
N PRO A 89 -4.97 -7.21 -16.44
CA PRO A 89 -4.54 -7.70 -15.13
C PRO A 89 -3.17 -7.16 -14.70
N ALA A 90 -2.21 -7.01 -15.62
CA ALA A 90 -0.91 -6.40 -15.34
C ALA A 90 -1.02 -4.94 -14.86
N GLN A 91 -1.98 -4.18 -15.40
CA GLN A 91 -2.23 -2.81 -14.97
C GLN A 91 -2.82 -2.78 -13.55
N ALA A 92 -3.74 -3.68 -13.24
CA ALA A 92 -4.28 -3.81 -11.88
C ALA A 92 -3.18 -4.19 -10.88
N ALA A 93 -2.33 -5.17 -11.21
CA ALA A 93 -1.21 -5.58 -10.35
C ALA A 93 -0.28 -4.40 -10.03
N LYS A 94 0.07 -3.59 -11.03
CA LYS A 94 0.88 -2.37 -10.82
C LYS A 94 0.21 -1.35 -9.90
N GLN A 95 -1.11 -1.18 -9.98
CA GLN A 95 -1.83 -0.28 -9.07
C GLN A 95 -1.82 -0.83 -7.64
N VAL A 96 -2.01 -2.14 -7.44
CA VAL A 96 -1.88 -2.78 -6.12
C VAL A 96 -0.48 -2.59 -5.56
N THR A 97 0.56 -2.83 -6.38
CA THR A 97 1.96 -2.58 -6.01
C THR A 97 2.16 -1.14 -5.55
N ARG A 98 1.66 -0.16 -6.32
CA ARG A 98 1.75 1.26 -5.99
C ARG A 98 1.09 1.57 -4.64
N ILE A 99 -0.05 0.95 -4.34
CA ILE A 99 -0.78 1.16 -3.09
C ILE A 99 -0.03 0.54 -1.89
N LEU A 100 0.47 -0.70 -2.04
CA LEU A 100 1.02 -1.47 -0.93
C LEU A 100 2.48 -1.16 -0.60
N ILE A 101 3.31 -0.78 -1.57
CA ILE A 101 4.75 -0.51 -1.37
C ILE A 101 5.01 0.44 -0.19
N PRO A 102 4.35 1.62 -0.08
CA PRO A 102 4.61 2.56 1.01
C PRO A 102 4.47 1.93 2.40
N TYR A 103 3.41 1.15 2.61
CA TYR A 103 3.10 0.57 3.91
C TYR A 103 4.01 -0.60 4.26
N VAL A 104 4.25 -1.52 3.32
CA VAL A 104 5.20 -2.64 3.49
C VAL A 104 6.59 -2.11 3.83
N THR A 105 7.00 -1.05 3.13
CA THR A 105 8.29 -0.42 3.35
C THR A 105 8.37 0.21 4.75
N ALA A 106 7.32 0.89 5.20
CA ALA A 106 7.25 1.46 6.54
C ALA A 106 7.31 0.38 7.64
N VAL A 107 6.56 -0.74 7.48
CA VAL A 107 6.57 -1.84 8.45
C VAL A 107 7.94 -2.51 8.52
N ARG A 108 8.57 -2.80 7.38
CA ARG A 108 9.93 -3.38 7.35
C ARG A 108 10.94 -2.47 8.04
N ALA A 109 10.85 -1.16 7.80
CA ALA A 109 11.78 -0.22 8.39
C ALA A 109 11.56 -0.09 9.92
N ALA A 110 10.30 -0.08 10.39
CA ALA A 110 9.98 -0.11 11.82
C ALA A 110 10.52 -1.37 12.52
N ARG A 111 10.44 -2.56 11.88
CA ARG A 111 10.97 -3.82 12.43
C ARG A 111 12.51 -3.81 12.51
N SER A 112 13.18 -3.28 11.49
CA SER A 112 14.65 -3.11 11.50
C SER A 112 15.09 -2.26 12.68
N HIS A 113 14.37 -1.17 12.95
CA HIS A 113 14.65 -0.30 14.10
C HIS A 113 14.36 -0.95 15.44
N GLN A 114 13.25 -1.69 15.60
CA GLN A 114 13.01 -2.44 16.84
C GLN A 114 14.13 -3.42 17.16
N THR A 115 14.64 -4.12 16.14
CA THR A 115 15.79 -5.03 16.28
C THR A 115 17.04 -4.27 16.73
N GLN A 116 17.24 -3.04 16.24
CA GLN A 116 18.36 -2.18 16.61
C GLN A 116 18.20 -1.53 18.00
N THR A 117 16.97 -1.17 18.39
CA THR A 117 16.60 -0.55 19.68
C THR A 117 16.50 -1.56 20.83
N THR A 118 16.51 -2.87 20.55
CA THR A 118 16.67 -3.90 21.61
C THR A 118 18.04 -3.79 22.33
N ARG A 119 18.91 -2.84 21.94
CA ARG A 119 20.13 -2.44 22.66
C ARG A 119 20.03 -1.14 23.48
N ARG A 120 18.84 -0.64 23.82
CA ARG A 120 18.65 0.36 24.90
C ARG A 120 17.17 0.49 25.30
N PRO A 121 16.78 0.24 26.57
CA PRO A 121 15.44 0.58 27.00
C PRO A 121 15.34 2.10 27.12
N SER A 122 14.43 2.75 26.37
CA SER A 122 14.07 4.14 26.63
C SER A 122 12.58 4.39 26.43
N SER A 123 11.95 4.63 27.58
CA SER A 123 11.01 5.70 27.94
C SER A 123 9.84 6.03 27.00
N THR A 124 8.65 5.72 27.53
CA THR A 124 7.31 6.36 27.37
C THR A 124 7.02 7.18 26.09
N PRO A 125 5.94 6.83 25.35
CA PRO A 125 5.45 7.65 24.24
C PRO A 125 4.96 9.05 24.64
N PRO A 126 5.39 10.13 23.94
CA PRO A 126 4.70 11.39 23.99
C PRO A 126 3.32 11.23 23.32
N ALA A 127 2.29 11.57 24.07
CA ALA A 127 0.93 11.63 23.57
C ALA A 127 0.77 12.87 22.66
N VAL A 128 0.08 12.68 21.54
CA VAL A 128 -0.40 13.69 20.55
C VAL A 128 0.64 14.07 19.47
N PRO A 129 0.26 14.10 18.17
CA PRO A 129 1.12 14.66 17.13
C PRO A 129 1.33 16.16 17.35
N ASP A 130 2.58 16.54 17.64
CA ASP A 130 3.00 17.93 17.84
C ASP A 130 2.70 18.78 16.58
N PRO A 131 2.01 19.94 16.68
CA PRO A 131 1.79 20.86 15.56
C PRO A 131 3.09 21.32 14.86
N THR A 132 4.22 21.23 15.57
CA THR A 132 5.56 21.45 15.01
C THR A 132 5.89 20.43 13.92
N HIS A 133 5.41 19.19 14.04
CA HIS A 133 5.63 18.16 13.04
C HIS A 133 4.87 18.43 11.74
N ALA A 134 3.62 18.86 11.83
CA ALA A 134 2.80 19.17 10.65
C ALA A 134 3.44 20.27 9.78
N THR A 135 3.98 21.32 10.42
CA THR A 135 4.67 22.42 9.75
C THR A 135 5.92 21.94 9.02
N ALA A 136 6.73 21.09 9.65
CA ALA A 136 7.91 20.52 9.02
C ALA A 136 7.58 19.54 7.88
N ILE A 137 6.50 18.74 8.00
CA ILE A 137 6.01 17.88 6.90
C ILE A 137 5.62 18.74 5.68
N ALA A 138 4.88 19.83 5.90
CA ALA A 138 4.46 20.73 4.83
C ALA A 138 5.68 21.35 4.11
N GLY A 139 6.68 21.84 4.85
CA GLY A 139 7.92 22.36 4.27
C GLY A 139 8.71 21.31 3.48
N LEU A 140 8.70 20.05 3.91
CA LEU A 140 9.33 18.95 3.17
C LEU A 140 8.58 18.61 1.87
N HIS A 141 7.25 18.63 1.87
CA HIS A 141 6.44 18.39 0.66
C HIS A 141 6.65 19.49 -0.38
N GLU A 142 6.73 20.76 0.05
CA GLU A 142 7.06 21.88 -0.84
C GLU A 142 8.44 21.73 -1.47
N ARG A 143 9.43 21.30 -0.68
CA ARG A 143 10.83 21.18 -1.13
C ARG A 143 11.07 19.98 -2.03
N PHE A 144 10.30 18.89 -1.85
CA PHE A 144 10.54 17.62 -2.53
C PHE A 144 9.28 17.05 -3.19
N ALA A 145 9.00 17.50 -4.41
CA ALA A 145 7.88 16.98 -5.21
C ALA A 145 7.87 15.45 -5.30
N GLY A 146 6.75 14.83 -4.92
CA GLY A 146 6.54 13.37 -4.97
C GLY A 146 7.18 12.57 -3.82
N VAL A 147 7.83 13.22 -2.85
CA VAL A 147 8.29 12.57 -1.62
C VAL A 147 7.17 12.57 -0.60
N VAL A 148 6.89 11.42 0.00
CA VAL A 148 5.91 11.30 1.09
C VAL A 148 6.67 11.27 2.41
N CYS A 149 6.54 12.33 3.21
CA CYS A 149 7.15 12.43 4.55
C CYS A 149 6.11 12.29 5.68
N TRP A 150 6.51 11.69 6.80
CA TRP A 150 5.71 11.61 8.02
C TRP A 150 6.57 11.49 9.28
N TRP A 151 5.99 11.76 10.45
CA TRP A 151 6.61 11.47 11.76
C TRP A 151 6.10 10.12 12.29
N GLY A 152 7.03 9.26 12.72
CA GLY A 152 6.72 7.96 13.32
C GLY A 152 6.49 8.08 14.82
N ALA A 153 5.23 8.16 15.25
CA ALA A 153 4.86 8.31 16.66
C ALA A 153 5.35 7.17 17.58
N TYR A 154 5.68 6.01 17.02
CA TYR A 154 6.18 4.84 17.76
C TYR A 154 7.70 4.64 17.64
N THR A 155 8.33 5.29 16.66
CA THR A 155 9.79 5.21 16.44
C THR A 155 10.50 6.47 16.93
N TYR A 156 9.77 7.57 17.13
CA TYR A 156 10.30 8.91 17.35
C TYR A 156 11.29 9.35 16.26
N GLU A 157 10.93 9.05 15.01
CA GLU A 157 11.76 9.40 13.85
C GLU A 157 10.92 10.06 12.76
N TRP A 158 11.59 10.90 11.98
CA TRP A 158 11.16 11.41 10.70
C TRP A 158 11.36 10.37 9.61
N TRP A 159 10.36 10.18 8.77
CA TRP A 159 10.36 9.20 7.69
C TRP A 159 10.06 9.87 6.35
N ALA A 160 10.69 9.38 5.29
CA ALA A 160 10.39 9.79 3.93
C ALA A 160 10.48 8.63 2.94
N ILE A 161 9.51 8.56 2.02
CA ILE A 161 9.54 7.71 0.84
C ILE A 161 9.95 8.56 -0.36
N VAL A 162 11.10 8.22 -0.93
CA VAL A 162 11.73 8.95 -2.03
C VAL A 162 11.54 8.19 -3.34
N PRO A 163 10.89 8.79 -4.37
CA PRO A 163 10.77 8.18 -5.68
C PRO A 163 12.13 8.10 -6.39
N GLY A 164 12.46 6.94 -6.94
CA GLY A 164 13.74 6.60 -7.58
C GLY A 164 13.57 5.98 -8.99
N GLY A 165 12.62 6.44 -9.79
CA GLY A 165 12.27 5.81 -11.07
C GLY A 165 11.39 4.57 -10.84
N THR A 166 11.88 3.39 -11.19
CA THR A 166 11.19 2.10 -10.93
C THR A 166 11.38 1.58 -9.50
N ARG A 167 12.23 2.25 -8.70
CA ARG A 167 12.52 1.86 -7.31
C ARG A 167 12.14 3.01 -6.38
N TRP A 168 11.58 2.67 -5.22
CA TRP A 168 11.29 3.62 -4.15
C TRP A 168 12.25 3.35 -3.00
N LYS A 169 12.76 4.41 -2.36
CA LYS A 169 13.68 4.30 -1.23
C LYS A 169 13.09 4.98 -0.01
N ILE A 170 12.97 4.24 1.09
CA ILE A 170 12.63 4.82 2.38
C ILE A 170 13.89 5.28 3.09
N VAL A 171 13.81 6.40 3.77
CA VAL A 171 14.85 6.92 4.65
C VAL A 171 14.19 7.41 5.93
N SER A 172 14.89 7.28 7.06
CA SER A 172 14.48 7.86 8.33
C SER A 172 15.62 8.60 9.01
N ALA A 173 15.26 9.52 9.89
CA ALA A 173 16.19 10.29 10.70
C ALA A 173 15.53 10.72 12.02
N GLU A 174 16.32 10.96 13.06
CA GLU A 174 15.82 11.48 14.33
C GLU A 174 15.35 12.94 14.23
N ASP A 175 15.88 13.71 13.26
CA ASP A 175 15.55 15.12 13.03
C ASP A 175 15.23 15.44 11.55
N PRO A 176 14.45 16.52 11.27
CA PRO A 176 14.03 16.87 9.92
C PRO A 176 15.20 17.24 8.99
N ASP A 177 16.26 17.87 9.49
CA ASP A 177 17.37 18.34 8.67
C ASP A 177 18.21 17.16 8.18
N THR A 178 18.44 16.18 9.05
CA THR A 178 19.06 14.90 8.67
C THR A 178 18.19 14.16 7.65
N LEU A 179 16.85 14.20 7.78
CA LEU A 179 15.94 13.63 6.79
C LEU A 179 16.11 14.29 5.41
N VAL A 180 16.23 15.62 5.36
CA VAL A 180 16.51 16.38 4.12
C VAL A 180 17.78 15.88 3.45
N HIS A 181 18.88 15.72 4.21
CA HIS A 181 20.15 15.22 3.67
C HIS A 181 20.03 13.80 3.10
N LEU A 182 19.28 12.93 3.78
CA LEU A 182 19.05 11.55 3.31
C LEU A 182 18.17 11.50 2.06
N ILE A 183 17.16 12.37 1.94
CA ILE A 183 16.33 12.50 0.73
C ILE A 183 17.19 12.94 -0.46
N LEU A 184 18.05 13.94 -0.28
CA LEU A 184 18.97 14.42 -1.33
C LEU A 184 19.93 13.31 -1.77
N LYS A 185 20.54 12.60 -0.81
CA LYS A 185 21.43 11.47 -1.10
C LYS A 185 20.70 10.35 -1.86
N ALA A 186 19.47 10.02 -1.45
CA ALA A 186 18.66 9.00 -2.09
C ALA A 186 18.29 9.36 -3.55
N ARG A 187 18.04 10.64 -3.84
CA ARG A 187 17.76 11.12 -5.21
C ARG A 187 18.99 11.10 -6.12
N ASN A 188 20.17 11.39 -5.57
CA ASN A 188 21.44 11.44 -6.33
C ASN A 188 22.04 10.06 -6.62
N GLN A 189 21.51 8.99 -6.01
CA GLN A 189 21.91 7.60 -6.28
C GLN A 189 21.08 6.94 -7.39
N ARG A 190 20.46 7.76 -8.27
CA ARG A 190 19.74 7.32 -9.47
C ARG A 190 20.69 7.05 -10.63
#